data_AF-A0AAV5V0M7-F1
#
_entry.id   AF-A0AAV5V0M7-F1
#
_cell.length_a   1.000
_cell.length_b   1.000
_cell.length_c   1.000
_cell.angle_alpha   90.00
_cell.angle_beta   90.00
_cell.angle_gamma   90.00
#
_symmetry.space_group_name_H-M   'P 1'
#
loop_
_entity.id
_entity.type
_entity.pdbx_description
1 polymer ?
#
loop_
_entity_poly.entity_id
_entity_poly.type
_entity_poly.pdbx_seq_one_letter_code
_entity_poly.pdbx_strand_id
1 'polypeptide(L)'
;RSQRSKSVHEEVKVKIEEVEDESDSDMDRRKCNSRILYEIMMENMNESSASSKRNINTVAEAELGTSIDVVCSRGHFSYVFSSNLYCEASKGHVTCIAFRQAPPTPVEE
;
A
#
# COMPACT_ATOMS: atom_id res chain seq x y z
N ARG A 1 -48.70 -9.29 -34.31
CA ARG A 1 -48.37 -8.55 -35.54
C ARG A 1 -48.41 -7.06 -35.22
N SER A 2 -47.22 -6.45 -35.08
CA SER A 2 -46.92 -5.01 -35.21
C SER A 2 -47.87 -4.00 -34.56
N GLN A 3 -47.51 -3.47 -33.39
CA GLN A 3 -47.66 -2.05 -33.14
C GLN A 3 -46.32 -1.46 -32.68
N ARG A 4 -45.94 -0.42 -33.42
CA ARG A 4 -44.64 0.19 -33.57
C ARG A 4 -44.75 1.57 -32.93
N SER A 5 -44.23 1.75 -31.74
CA SER A 5 -44.18 3.06 -31.09
C SER A 5 -42.82 3.70 -31.39
N LYS A 6 -42.84 4.80 -32.15
CA LYS A 6 -41.66 5.61 -32.48
C LYS A 6 -41.51 6.75 -31.47
N SER A 7 -40.25 6.96 -31.07
CA SER A 7 -39.67 8.07 -30.29
C SER A 7 -39.99 9.46 -30.87
N VAL A 8 -40.17 10.47 -30.01
CA VAL A 8 -39.57 11.83 -30.06
C VAL A 8 -39.63 12.39 -28.61
N HIS A 9 -38.55 12.28 -27.81
CA HIS A 9 -37.50 13.26 -27.50
C HIS A 9 -37.93 14.53 -26.76
N GLU A 10 -37.02 14.98 -25.87
CA GLU A 10 -36.94 16.28 -25.18
C GLU A 10 -37.52 16.30 -23.74
N GLU A 11 -36.80 16.55 -22.65
CA GLU A 11 -35.38 16.82 -22.38
C GLU A 11 -35.21 16.68 -20.84
N VAL A 12 -34.45 15.70 -20.34
CA VAL A 12 -33.92 15.73 -18.97
C VAL A 12 -32.47 15.26 -19.02
N LYS A 13 -31.59 16.25 -19.18
CA LYS A 13 -30.14 16.08 -19.12
C LYS A 13 -29.72 15.89 -17.67
N VAL A 14 -29.66 14.64 -17.22
CA VAL A 14 -28.89 14.25 -16.03
C VAL A 14 -28.15 12.96 -16.35
N LYS A 15 -26.88 13.10 -16.73
CA LYS A 15 -25.86 12.05 -16.62
C LYS A 15 -24.50 12.72 -16.45
N ILE A 16 -24.05 12.78 -15.21
CA ILE A 16 -22.64 12.77 -14.88
C ILE A 16 -22.49 11.53 -14.01
N GLU A 17 -22.14 10.42 -14.65
CA GLU A 17 -21.54 9.26 -13.99
C GLU A 17 -20.05 9.58 -13.91
N GLU A 18 -19.56 10.02 -12.75
CA GLU A 18 -18.13 9.99 -12.45
C GLU A 18 -17.80 8.55 -12.06
N VAL A 19 -17.32 7.81 -13.05
CA VAL A 19 -16.69 6.51 -12.89
C VAL A 19 -15.22 6.80 -12.57
N GLU A 20 -14.88 6.84 -11.29
CA GLU A 20 -13.48 6.90 -10.84
C GLU A 20 -12.89 5.49 -10.80
N ASP A 21 -12.22 5.15 -11.92
CA ASP A 21 -11.00 4.36 -12.05
C ASP A 21 -10.80 3.11 -11.14
N GLU A 22 -11.41 2.00 -11.57
CA GLU A 22 -10.98 0.64 -11.23
C GLU A 22 -9.65 0.31 -11.94
N SER A 23 -8.52 0.82 -11.43
CA SER A 23 -7.16 0.36 -11.81
C SER A 23 -6.19 0.17 -10.62
N ASP A 24 -6.69 0.32 -9.39
CA ASP A 24 -5.87 0.40 -8.17
C ASP A 24 -5.52 -0.96 -7.51
N SER A 25 -6.11 -2.08 -7.95
CA SER A 25 -5.98 -3.34 -7.18
C SER A 25 -4.70 -4.15 -7.44
N ASP A 26 -4.06 -3.98 -8.61
CA ASP A 26 -2.87 -4.78 -8.98
C ASP A 26 -1.54 -4.08 -8.64
N MET A 27 -1.47 -2.75 -8.71
CA MET A 27 -0.24 -2.01 -8.35
C MET A 27 -0.03 -2.01 -6.84
N ASP A 28 -1.09 -1.90 -6.04
CA ASP A 28 -0.98 -2.01 -4.58
C ASP A 28 -0.62 -3.43 -4.13
N ARG A 29 -1.10 -4.47 -4.84
CA ARG A 29 -0.63 -5.85 -4.63
C ARG A 29 0.86 -6.04 -4.93
N ARG A 30 1.46 -5.24 -5.81
CA ARG A 30 2.91 -5.28 -6.08
C ARG A 30 3.74 -4.52 -5.05
N LYS A 31 3.11 -3.62 -4.30
CA LYS A 31 3.76 -2.83 -3.24
C LYS A 31 3.77 -3.56 -1.90
N CYS A 32 2.85 -4.51 -1.71
CA CYS A 32 2.77 -5.26 -0.47
C CYS A 32 2.40 -6.72 -0.69
N ASN A 33 3.23 -7.63 -0.17
CA ASN A 33 3.02 -9.07 -0.29
C ASN A 33 2.63 -9.76 1.03
N SER A 34 2.43 -8.99 2.11
CA SER A 34 2.03 -9.50 3.43
C SER A 34 0.95 -8.65 4.07
N ARG A 35 -0.23 -9.26 4.24
CA ARG A 35 -1.37 -8.61 4.89
C ARG A 35 -1.10 -8.28 6.36
N ILE A 36 -0.42 -9.18 7.08
CA ILE A 36 -0.07 -8.96 8.48
C ILE A 36 0.84 -7.73 8.61
N LEU A 37 1.85 -7.62 7.74
CA LEU A 37 2.77 -6.48 7.75
C LEU A 37 2.05 -5.17 7.40
N TYR A 38 1.12 -5.21 6.43
CA TYR A 38 0.28 -4.06 6.09
C TYR A 38 -0.56 -3.57 7.28
N GLU A 39 -1.23 -4.49 7.99
CA GLU A 39 -2.06 -4.17 9.15
C GLU A 39 -1.20 -3.52 10.26
N ILE A 40 -0.04 -4.10 10.57
CA ILE A 40 0.94 -3.52 11.51
C ILE A 40 1.34 -2.10 11.08
N MET A 41 1.62 -1.89 9.79
CA MET A 41 1.99 -0.56 9.27
C MET A 41 0.85 0.45 9.46
N MET A 42 -0.36 0.11 9.04
CA MET A 42 -1.50 1.05 9.10
C MET A 42 -1.87 1.44 10.54
N GLU A 43 -1.74 0.53 11.50
CA GLU A 43 -1.99 0.77 12.91
C GLU A 43 -0.90 1.64 13.56
N ASN A 44 0.36 1.46 13.16
CA ASN A 44 1.51 2.11 13.81
C ASN A 44 2.01 3.38 13.12
N MET A 45 1.45 3.73 11.95
CA MET A 45 1.74 4.98 11.25
C MET A 45 0.99 6.18 11.86
N ASN A 46 1.72 7.29 11.95
CA ASN A 46 1.26 8.62 12.36
C ASN A 46 1.97 9.71 11.53
N GLU A 47 1.72 10.99 11.82
CA GLU A 47 2.26 12.12 11.06
C GLU A 47 3.80 12.29 11.16
N SER A 48 4.43 11.65 12.16
CA SER A 48 5.88 11.64 12.33
C SER A 48 6.48 10.41 11.65
N SER A 49 7.30 10.63 10.62
CA SER A 49 8.03 9.56 9.94
C SER A 49 8.98 8.82 10.88
N ALA A 50 9.64 9.54 11.80
CA ALA A 50 10.55 8.95 12.77
C ALA A 50 9.83 8.06 13.79
N SER A 51 8.68 8.50 14.29
CA SER A 51 7.87 7.72 15.24
C SER A 51 7.25 6.51 14.55
N SER A 52 6.66 6.70 13.36
CA SER A 52 6.11 5.61 12.55
C SER A 52 7.16 4.54 12.27
N LYS A 53 8.36 4.92 11.83
CA LYS A 53 9.47 3.99 11.57
C LYS A 53 9.80 3.13 12.78
N ARG A 54 9.96 3.75 13.96
CA ARG A 54 10.31 3.04 15.21
C ARG A 54 9.20 2.08 15.63
N ASN A 55 7.95 2.55 15.64
CA ASN A 55 6.82 1.74 16.06
C ASN A 55 6.62 0.51 15.17
N ILE A 56 6.66 0.71 13.84
CA ILE A 56 6.50 -0.39 12.87
C ILE A 56 7.62 -1.41 13.04
N ASN A 57 8.88 -0.98 13.13
CA ASN A 57 10.01 -1.91 13.30
C ASN A 57 9.86 -2.74 14.58
N THR A 58 9.62 -2.10 15.73
CA THR A 58 9.50 -2.82 17.02
C THR A 58 8.35 -3.82 17.02
N VAL A 59 7.17 -3.43 16.53
CA VAL A 59 6.00 -4.32 16.50
C VAL A 59 6.17 -5.43 15.45
N ALA A 60 6.65 -5.10 14.26
CA ALA A 60 6.84 -6.08 13.19
C ALA A 60 7.87 -7.15 13.55
N GLU A 61 8.99 -6.78 14.19
CA GLU A 61 9.98 -7.76 14.64
C GLU A 61 9.44 -8.67 15.75
N ALA A 62 8.67 -8.11 16.68
CA ALA A 62 8.04 -8.88 17.75
C ALA A 62 6.99 -9.87 17.24
N GLU A 63 6.13 -9.44 16.30
CA GLU A 63 5.03 -10.25 15.76
C GLU A 63 5.51 -11.30 14.74
N LEU A 64 6.51 -10.97 13.91
CA LEU A 64 6.98 -11.84 12.84
C LEU A 64 8.19 -12.70 13.24
N GLY A 65 8.82 -12.41 14.37
CA GLY A 65 9.99 -13.15 14.86
C GLY A 65 11.20 -13.09 13.92
N THR A 66 11.33 -12.02 13.15
CA THR A 66 12.38 -11.83 12.15
C THR A 66 12.76 -10.36 12.07
N SER A 67 13.99 -10.06 11.65
CA SER A 67 14.48 -8.68 11.53
C SER A 67 13.80 -7.96 10.36
N ILE A 68 13.21 -6.80 10.64
CA ILE A 68 12.44 -6.01 9.68
C ILE A 68 13.01 -4.59 9.64
N ASP A 69 13.55 -4.17 8.50
CA ASP A 69 13.92 -2.78 8.30
C ASP A 69 12.72 -1.96 7.84
N VAL A 70 12.64 -0.72 8.34
CA VAL A 70 11.57 0.22 7.98
C VAL A 70 12.18 1.57 7.58
N VAL A 71 11.72 2.10 6.45
CA VAL A 71 12.02 3.44 5.97
C VAL A 71 10.72 4.21 5.87
N CYS A 72 10.63 5.37 6.51
CA CYS A 72 9.47 6.26 6.40
C CYS A 72 9.90 7.65 5.99
N SER A 73 9.18 8.26 5.06
CA SER A 73 9.45 9.61 4.56
C SER A 73 8.17 10.40 4.33
N ARG A 74 8.29 11.71 4.37
CA ARG A 74 7.27 12.67 3.91
C ARG A 74 7.56 13.22 2.51
N GLY A 75 8.73 12.92 1.96
CA GLY A 75 9.17 13.34 0.64
C GLY A 75 9.63 12.15 -0.19
N HIS A 76 9.94 12.42 -1.45
CA HIS A 76 10.37 11.39 -2.40
C HIS A 76 11.82 10.99 -2.16
N PHE A 77 12.09 9.69 -2.26
CA PHE A 77 13.43 9.11 -2.23
C PHE A 77 13.45 7.86 -3.12
N SER A 78 14.60 7.56 -3.70
CA SER A 78 14.81 6.34 -4.46
C SER A 78 15.47 5.29 -3.56
N TYR A 79 15.08 4.03 -3.73
CA TYR A 79 15.60 2.90 -2.96
C TYR A 79 15.58 1.62 -3.81
N VAL A 80 16.43 0.66 -3.44
CA VAL A 80 16.45 -0.71 -3.98
C VAL A 80 16.75 -1.64 -2.82
N PHE A 81 15.97 -2.72 -2.67
CA PHE A 81 16.24 -3.79 -1.73
C PHE A 81 15.86 -5.13 -2.36
N SER A 82 16.41 -6.22 -1.83
CA SER A 82 16.04 -7.59 -2.21
C SER A 82 15.50 -8.29 -0.98
N SER A 83 14.18 -8.51 -0.94
CA SER A 83 13.52 -9.20 0.15
C SER A 83 12.30 -9.96 -0.36
N ASN A 84 12.01 -11.09 0.26
CA ASN A 84 10.83 -11.90 -0.03
C ASN A 84 9.63 -11.56 0.86
N LEU A 85 9.78 -10.66 1.82
CA LEU A 85 8.72 -10.11 2.64
C LEU A 85 8.84 -8.60 2.63
N TYR A 86 7.84 -7.91 2.07
CA TYR A 86 7.86 -6.47 1.93
C TYR A 86 6.46 -5.86 1.89
N CYS A 87 6.38 -4.60 2.28
CA CYS A 87 5.18 -3.81 2.18
C CYS A 87 5.49 -2.31 2.12
N GLU A 88 4.88 -1.60 1.18
CA GLU A 88 4.80 -0.14 1.14
C GLU A 88 3.36 0.27 1.47
N ALA A 89 3.22 1.22 2.39
CA ALA A 89 1.94 1.77 2.79
C ALA A 89 2.05 3.28 3.04
N SER A 90 0.96 4.00 2.75
CA SER A 90 0.88 5.45 2.92
C SER A 90 -0.28 5.82 3.84
N LYS A 91 -0.02 6.73 4.79
CA LYS A 91 -1.04 7.27 5.70
C LYS A 91 -0.82 8.78 5.83
N GLY A 92 -1.78 9.56 5.32
CA GLY A 92 -1.64 11.00 5.20
C GLY A 92 -0.43 11.36 4.32
N HIS A 93 0.50 12.16 4.87
CA HIS A 93 1.72 12.58 4.17
C HIS A 93 2.94 11.70 4.44
N VAL A 94 2.79 10.57 5.14
CA VAL A 94 3.90 9.67 5.44
C VAL A 94 3.74 8.41 4.60
N THR A 95 4.79 8.06 3.86
CA THR A 95 4.91 6.77 3.18
C THR A 95 6.00 5.97 3.88
N CYS A 96 5.68 4.73 4.25
CA CYS A 96 6.59 3.80 4.88
C CYS A 96 6.77 2.58 3.98
N ILE A 97 7.98 2.02 4.02
CA ILE A 97 8.34 0.75 3.37
C ILE A 97 8.97 -0.11 4.47
N ALA A 98 8.46 -1.33 4.63
CA ALA A 98 8.99 -2.33 5.54
C ALA A 98 9.42 -3.56 4.74
N PHE A 99 10.57 -4.14 5.06
CA PHE A 99 11.06 -5.35 4.42
C PHE A 99 11.92 -6.18 5.36
N ARG A 100 11.90 -7.50 5.16
CA ARG A 100 12.75 -8.41 5.93
C ARG A 100 14.21 -8.27 5.54
N GLN A 101 15.09 -8.16 6.54
CA GLN A 101 16.53 -8.22 6.33
C GLN A 101 16.93 -9.61 5.81
N ALA A 102 17.87 -9.65 4.87
CA ALA A 102 18.48 -10.92 4.49
C ALA A 102 19.13 -11.54 5.74
N PRO A 103 18.98 -12.86 5.97
CA PRO A 103 19.71 -13.50 7.05
C PRO A 103 21.21 -13.25 6.84
N PRO A 104 21.98 -12.99 7.91
CA PRO A 104 23.42 -12.86 7.78
C PRO A 104 23.95 -14.14 7.14
N THR A 105 24.67 -14.01 6.02
CA THR A 105 25.41 -15.13 5.46
C THR A 105 26.39 -15.60 6.51
N PRO A 106 26.41 -16.89 6.89
CA PRO A 106 27.49 -17.41 7.72
C PRO A 106 28.80 -17.04 7.04
N VAL A 107 29.62 -16.27 7.73
CA VAL A 107 31.00 -16.06 7.31
C VAL A 107 31.67 -17.40 7.54
N GLU A 108 31.87 -18.19 6.50
CA GLU A 108 32.76 -19.35 6.59
C GLU A 108 34.17 -18.78 6.83
N GLU A 109 34.69 -18.98 8.05
CA GLU A 109 36.10 -18.77 8.40
C GLU A 109 36.98 -19.93 7.90
#